data_AF-A0A830ZER1-F1
#
_entry.id   AF-A0A830ZER1-F1
#
_cell.length_a   1.000
_cell.length_b   1.000
_cell.length_c   1.000
_cell.angle_alpha   90.00
_cell.angle_beta   90.00
_cell.angle_gamma   90.00
#
_symmetry.space_group_name_H-M   'P 1'
#
loop_
_entity.id
_entity.type
_entity.pdbx_description
1 polymer ?
#
loop_
_entity_poly.entity_id
_entity_poly.type
_entity_poly.pdbx_seq_one_letter_code
_entity_poly.pdbx_strand_id
1 'polypeptide(L)'
;MKPVIFLLALLSSGLVRADANQDAWSAGAGFGKGQASQGTSSLKNPGTVQGSIPGYTASPPETGYYGGVSGGDGGLNSKGQQALQNSGAGQAVIDAGTKNPLPVIDPKAPFITAGKNAEGAADNIVNGTGNPQQCQPGTVTKSVFDKYTCERDVWVNQSCKRSATVEVDGSGTTWETKTVEYEMSQQPVQEINGMNIATIVPTVSGEIVRATYTWSDRLGNKPRFYMTIYVLGAEIPWHNKGSAQDVAFTPVPATLTAGVAFTSKHQHSIHSGSGSQTFKNRHVQLKISLVIRVKKTSSVPKVVWRETCGFDKNGAVPVSSVCTVPGGNRPVVIDGETQQVYSDCWEYEDQYLQKTGSNGTCASLMNNPACTVTGTQCQTGTGAYCEHEVVNYECQRNFSSTGLICGGTYFCQSGNCSDTDGAGDSGFDTAVAKLAGLASAAADVKDDQINVKAFTGKAMSCRKAFAGFSNCCKDSGWGQDAGLSACNDDELALGKAKAKKITVSVGERCDHEVLGQCVQKSKVYCVFDGKLARIIQEQGRRDQLGVGFGSGSSPNCGGITVPQLQGIDFDRINFADFYEDLMANQKVPNSSVMVQQVKDRIAAQVKQTGGTK
;
A
#
# COMPACT_ATOMS: atom_id res chain seq x y z
N MET A 1 50.49 -16.15 73.51
CA MET A 1 49.01 -16.21 73.59
C MET A 1 48.43 -15.47 72.37
N LYS A 2 47.21 -15.78 71.91
CA LYS A 2 46.40 -14.90 71.02
C LYS A 2 45.72 -13.80 71.89
N PRO A 3 44.97 -12.78 71.40
CA PRO A 3 44.59 -12.37 70.02
C PRO A 3 45.01 -10.88 69.73
N VAL A 4 44.45 -10.01 68.84
CA VAL A 4 43.35 -10.05 67.83
C VAL A 4 43.58 -9.05 66.65
N ILE A 5 42.63 -9.04 65.71
CA ILE A 5 42.32 -8.17 64.55
C ILE A 5 42.34 -6.63 64.78
N PHE A 6 42.86 -5.84 63.81
CA PHE A 6 42.12 -4.78 63.06
C PHE A 6 43.04 -3.90 62.18
N LEU A 7 43.12 -4.15 60.85
CA LEU A 7 43.71 -3.21 59.86
C LEU A 7 43.45 -3.60 58.39
N LEU A 8 42.20 -3.55 57.90
CA LEU A 8 41.90 -3.75 56.46
C LEU A 8 40.48 -3.27 56.04
N ALA A 9 40.22 -1.96 56.11
CA ALA A 9 38.99 -1.36 55.59
C ALA A 9 39.11 0.16 55.35
N LEU A 10 39.59 0.59 54.16
CA LEU A 10 39.41 1.97 53.62
C LEU A 10 39.90 2.18 52.16
N LEU A 11 39.92 1.13 51.31
CA LEU A 11 40.47 1.22 49.94
C LEU A 11 39.69 0.41 48.88
N SER A 12 38.36 0.64 48.78
CA SER A 12 37.54 0.05 47.70
C SER A 12 36.21 0.79 47.48
N SER A 13 36.27 1.99 46.90
CA SER A 13 35.08 2.79 46.53
C SER A 13 34.90 2.88 45.02
N GLY A 14 34.64 1.74 44.38
CA GLY A 14 34.39 1.67 42.94
C GLY A 14 34.04 0.26 42.47
N LEU A 15 33.17 0.16 41.47
CA LEU A 15 32.73 -1.09 40.81
C LEU A 15 31.97 -2.10 41.69
N VAL A 16 30.70 -1.77 42.00
CA VAL A 16 29.63 -2.78 42.10
C VAL A 16 28.61 -2.47 41.00
N ARG A 17 28.41 -3.40 40.07
CA ARG A 17 27.25 -3.38 39.17
C ARG A 17 26.12 -4.19 39.83
N ALA A 18 24.93 -3.64 39.87
CA ALA A 18 23.76 -4.32 40.42
C ALA A 18 23.18 -5.32 39.40
N ASP A 19 23.12 -6.60 39.76
CA ASP A 19 22.57 -7.68 38.93
C ASP A 19 21.07 -7.92 39.19
N ALA A 20 20.33 -6.84 39.42
CA ALA A 20 18.92 -6.91 39.84
C ALA A 20 17.94 -7.22 38.69
N ASN A 21 18.37 -7.09 37.44
CA ASN A 21 17.50 -7.24 36.26
C ASN A 21 17.35 -8.70 35.81
N GLN A 22 18.36 -9.55 36.04
CA GLN A 22 18.35 -10.92 35.51
C GLN A 22 17.40 -11.83 36.31
N ASP A 23 17.29 -11.62 37.62
CA ASP A 23 16.33 -12.34 38.48
C ASP A 23 14.89 -11.90 38.20
N ALA A 24 14.64 -10.60 38.06
CA ALA A 24 13.33 -10.06 37.71
C ALA A 24 12.85 -10.55 36.32
N TRP A 25 13.76 -10.57 35.33
CA TRP A 25 13.49 -11.16 34.02
C TRP A 25 13.21 -12.66 34.11
N SER A 26 13.97 -13.41 34.92
CA SER A 26 13.79 -14.86 35.11
C SER A 26 12.45 -15.19 35.78
N ALA A 27 12.04 -14.40 36.78
CA ALA A 27 10.73 -14.52 37.41
C ALA A 27 9.58 -14.20 36.44
N GLY A 28 9.70 -13.11 35.66
CA GLY A 28 8.73 -12.74 34.63
C GLY A 28 8.61 -13.77 33.50
N ALA A 29 9.73 -14.31 33.03
CA ALA A 29 9.77 -15.39 32.03
C ALA A 29 9.23 -16.72 32.58
N GLY A 30 9.45 -17.01 33.88
CA GLY A 30 8.85 -18.14 34.57
C GLY A 30 7.32 -18.02 34.66
N PHE A 31 6.82 -16.86 35.06
CA PHE A 31 5.39 -16.56 35.09
C PHE A 31 4.76 -16.66 33.68
N GLY A 32 5.39 -16.05 32.66
CA GLY A 32 4.93 -16.12 31.28
C GLY A 32 4.86 -17.57 30.75
N LYS A 33 5.88 -18.40 31.01
CA LYS A 33 5.87 -19.83 30.64
C LYS A 33 4.81 -20.63 31.42
N GLY A 34 4.58 -20.31 32.69
CA GLY A 34 3.53 -20.93 33.51
C GLY A 34 2.09 -20.55 33.11
N GLN A 35 1.91 -19.42 32.41
CA GLN A 35 0.60 -18.94 31.96
C GLN A 35 0.29 -19.27 30.48
N ALA A 36 1.31 -19.46 29.64
CA ALA A 36 1.15 -19.72 28.19
C ALA A 36 0.26 -20.94 27.85
N SER A 37 0.20 -21.94 28.73
CA SER A 37 -0.66 -23.12 28.58
C SER A 37 -2.10 -22.91 29.05
N GLN A 38 -2.36 -21.95 29.96
CA GLN A 38 -3.65 -21.81 30.64
C GLN A 38 -4.70 -21.23 29.68
N GLY A 39 -4.45 -20.05 29.10
CA GLY A 39 -5.33 -19.47 28.08
C GLY A 39 -5.50 -20.35 26.84
N THR A 40 -4.41 -21.00 26.38
CA THR A 40 -4.42 -21.91 25.23
C THR A 40 -5.29 -23.15 25.46
N SER A 41 -5.43 -23.62 26.71
CA SER A 41 -6.28 -24.77 27.05
C SER A 41 -7.77 -24.38 27.05
N SER A 42 -8.12 -23.23 27.61
CA SER A 42 -9.49 -22.69 27.56
C SER A 42 -9.95 -22.40 26.14
N LEU A 43 -9.07 -21.86 25.29
CA LEU A 43 -9.35 -21.65 23.86
C LEU A 43 -9.58 -22.97 23.08
N LYS A 44 -8.90 -24.06 23.47
CA LYS A 44 -9.08 -25.38 22.84
C LYS A 44 -10.29 -26.16 23.33
N ASN A 45 -10.83 -25.83 24.50
CA ASN A 45 -12.02 -26.49 25.03
C ASN A 45 -12.93 -25.50 25.80
N PRO A 46 -13.70 -24.66 25.08
CA PRO A 46 -14.38 -23.50 25.65
C PRO A 46 -15.42 -23.80 26.75
N GLY A 47 -15.96 -25.02 26.80
CA GLY A 47 -16.84 -25.44 27.91
C GLY A 47 -16.17 -25.41 29.29
N THR A 48 -14.84 -25.39 29.36
CA THR A 48 -14.09 -25.32 30.63
C THR A 48 -14.21 -23.97 31.36
N VAL A 49 -14.55 -22.88 30.67
CA VAL A 49 -14.72 -21.53 31.28
C VAL A 49 -16.19 -21.16 31.52
N GLN A 50 -17.13 -22.09 31.30
CA GLN A 50 -18.56 -21.87 31.45
C GLN A 50 -19.02 -21.58 32.89
N GLY A 51 -18.19 -21.90 33.89
CA GLY A 51 -18.37 -21.48 35.30
C GLY A 51 -17.57 -20.23 35.71
N SER A 52 -16.75 -19.68 34.82
CA SER A 52 -15.80 -18.58 35.11
C SER A 52 -16.13 -17.27 34.40
N ILE A 53 -16.94 -17.32 33.34
CA ILE A 53 -17.39 -16.16 32.58
C ILE A 53 -18.93 -16.07 32.70
N PRO A 54 -19.46 -15.14 33.52
CA PRO A 54 -20.91 -14.96 33.67
C PRO A 54 -21.59 -14.71 32.32
N GLY A 55 -22.61 -15.50 32.01
CA GLY A 55 -23.35 -15.43 30.74
C GLY A 55 -22.73 -16.18 29.55
N TYR A 56 -21.59 -16.87 29.73
CA TYR A 56 -21.00 -17.66 28.65
C TYR A 56 -21.87 -18.85 28.22
N THR A 57 -22.04 -19.00 26.91
CA THR A 57 -22.64 -20.17 26.25
C THR A 57 -21.78 -20.57 25.05
N ALA A 58 -21.66 -21.88 24.81
CA ALA A 58 -20.95 -22.42 23.65
C ALA A 58 -21.72 -22.22 22.32
N SER A 59 -23.04 -21.99 22.40
CA SER A 59 -23.91 -21.66 21.27
C SER A 59 -24.75 -20.42 21.58
N PRO A 60 -24.18 -19.20 21.49
CA PRO A 60 -24.95 -17.95 21.56
C PRO A 60 -26.00 -17.91 20.44
N PRO A 61 -27.24 -17.43 20.70
CA PRO A 61 -28.22 -17.14 19.65
C PRO A 61 -27.66 -16.27 18.51
N GLU A 62 -26.68 -15.42 18.83
CA GLU A 62 -26.00 -14.50 17.92
C GLU A 62 -25.15 -15.20 16.87
N THR A 63 -24.80 -16.49 17.06
CA THR A 63 -24.09 -17.29 16.04
C THR A 63 -24.89 -17.40 14.74
N GLY A 64 -26.22 -17.39 14.81
CA GLY A 64 -27.10 -17.39 13.63
C GLY A 64 -27.00 -16.13 12.77
N TYR A 65 -26.39 -15.05 13.28
CA TYR A 65 -26.18 -13.81 12.54
C TYR A 65 -24.77 -13.70 11.93
N TYR A 66 -23.83 -14.58 12.30
CA TYR A 66 -22.45 -14.51 11.85
C TYR A 66 -22.24 -15.19 10.50
N GLY A 67 -22.48 -14.45 9.41
CA GLY A 67 -22.20 -14.89 8.04
C GLY A 67 -20.71 -15.01 7.66
N GLY A 68 -19.79 -14.71 8.58
CA GLY A 68 -18.35 -14.70 8.31
C GLY A 68 -17.89 -13.58 7.36
N VAL A 69 -16.62 -13.62 6.98
CA VAL A 69 -15.98 -12.55 6.19
C VAL A 69 -16.52 -12.43 4.76
N SER A 70 -17.13 -13.48 4.20
CA SER A 70 -17.77 -13.46 2.87
C SER A 70 -19.30 -13.36 2.87
N GLY A 71 -19.98 -13.65 3.99
CA GLY A 71 -21.45 -13.62 4.05
C GLY A 71 -22.09 -12.24 4.23
N GLY A 72 -23.41 -12.22 4.10
CA GLY A 72 -24.27 -11.08 4.45
C GLY A 72 -24.46 -10.91 5.96
N ASP A 73 -25.34 -9.99 6.38
CA ASP A 73 -25.51 -9.63 7.79
C ASP A 73 -26.31 -10.63 8.64
N GLY A 74 -26.87 -11.71 8.05
CA GLY A 74 -27.70 -12.68 8.75
C GLY A 74 -29.00 -12.10 9.36
N GLY A 75 -29.41 -10.90 8.96
CA GLY A 75 -30.50 -10.15 9.59
C GLY A 75 -30.10 -9.43 10.89
N LEU A 76 -28.80 -9.36 11.22
CA LEU A 76 -28.27 -8.69 12.42
C LEU A 76 -28.77 -7.25 12.56
N ASN A 77 -28.89 -6.48 11.46
CA ASN A 77 -29.41 -5.12 11.51
C ASN A 77 -30.84 -5.09 12.08
N SER A 78 -31.72 -5.96 11.58
CA SER A 78 -33.12 -6.05 12.04
C SER A 78 -33.22 -6.50 13.51
N LYS A 79 -32.30 -7.36 13.96
CA LYS A 79 -32.24 -7.85 15.33
C LYS A 79 -31.60 -6.86 16.30
N GLY A 80 -30.60 -6.11 15.86
CA GLY A 80 -30.03 -4.97 16.58
C GLY A 80 -31.06 -3.88 16.82
N GLN A 81 -31.91 -3.57 15.83
CA GLN A 81 -33.03 -2.63 16.02
C GLN A 81 -34.07 -3.13 17.03
N GLN A 82 -34.43 -4.43 16.99
CA GLN A 82 -35.30 -5.04 18.00
C GLN A 82 -34.67 -5.01 19.40
N ALA A 83 -33.36 -5.28 19.52
CA ALA A 83 -32.64 -5.20 20.79
C ALA A 83 -32.54 -3.76 21.32
N LEU A 84 -32.32 -2.77 20.45
CA LEU A 84 -32.26 -1.36 20.81
C LEU A 84 -33.59 -0.86 21.36
N GLN A 85 -34.72 -1.18 20.71
CA GLN A 85 -36.07 -0.85 21.18
C GLN A 85 -36.36 -1.40 22.59
N ASN A 86 -35.88 -2.59 22.91
CA ASN A 86 -36.06 -3.24 24.21
C ASN A 86 -34.92 -2.95 25.22
N SER A 87 -33.94 -2.10 24.87
CA SER A 87 -32.81 -1.76 25.74
C SER A 87 -33.19 -0.69 26.76
N GLY A 88 -32.45 -0.58 27.87
CA GLY A 88 -32.67 0.51 28.85
C GLY A 88 -32.53 1.92 28.25
N ALA A 89 -31.68 2.10 27.23
CA ALA A 89 -31.54 3.36 26.50
C ALA A 89 -32.74 3.62 25.57
N GLY A 90 -33.19 2.59 24.83
CA GLY A 90 -34.40 2.67 24.00
C GLY A 90 -35.66 2.91 24.83
N GLN A 91 -35.78 2.26 26.00
CA GLN A 91 -36.86 2.51 26.94
C GLN A 91 -36.76 3.89 27.59
N ALA A 92 -35.56 4.41 27.90
CA ALA A 92 -35.39 5.80 28.34
C ALA A 92 -35.80 6.82 27.27
N VAL A 93 -35.56 6.49 25.99
CA VAL A 93 -36.00 7.27 24.81
C VAL A 93 -37.53 7.22 24.64
N ILE A 94 -38.14 6.05 24.77
CA ILE A 94 -39.61 5.86 24.76
C ILE A 94 -40.23 6.56 25.98
N ASP A 95 -39.59 6.49 27.14
CA ASP A 95 -39.99 7.16 28.38
C ASP A 95 -39.88 8.68 28.26
N ALA A 96 -38.85 9.23 27.61
CA ALA A 96 -38.79 10.66 27.32
C ALA A 96 -39.95 11.07 26.39
N GLY A 97 -40.22 10.31 25.33
CA GLY A 97 -41.36 10.56 24.43
C GLY A 97 -42.74 10.39 25.10
N THR A 98 -42.85 9.57 26.16
CA THR A 98 -44.15 9.22 26.77
C THR A 98 -44.41 9.84 28.15
N LYS A 99 -43.38 10.11 28.95
CA LYS A 99 -43.45 10.57 30.35
C LYS A 99 -42.97 12.00 30.56
N ASN A 100 -42.31 12.64 29.59
CA ASN A 100 -42.09 14.09 29.67
C ASN A 100 -43.43 14.81 29.84
N PRO A 101 -43.52 15.84 30.70
CA PRO A 101 -44.75 16.58 30.90
C PRO A 101 -45.18 17.22 29.57
N LEU A 102 -46.40 16.91 29.14
CA LEU A 102 -46.95 17.46 27.90
C LEU A 102 -46.99 19.00 28.00
N PRO A 103 -46.62 19.73 26.92
CA PRO A 103 -46.92 21.16 26.84
C PRO A 103 -48.41 21.39 27.12
N VAL A 104 -48.71 22.36 27.99
CA VAL A 104 -50.10 22.74 28.28
C VAL A 104 -50.64 23.44 27.04
N ILE A 105 -51.42 22.70 26.25
CA ILE A 105 -52.06 23.24 25.04
C ILE A 105 -53.15 24.21 25.48
N ASP A 106 -52.97 25.50 25.20
CA ASP A 106 -54.01 26.49 25.41
C ASP A 106 -55.21 26.17 24.48
N PRO A 107 -56.41 25.89 25.01
CA PRO A 107 -57.59 25.60 24.19
C PRO A 107 -58.08 26.81 23.36
N LYS A 108 -57.51 28.00 23.57
CA LYS A 108 -57.71 29.22 22.77
C LYS A 108 -56.59 29.49 21.75
N ALA A 109 -55.56 28.63 21.69
CA ALA A 109 -54.46 28.81 20.74
C ALA A 109 -54.99 28.89 19.28
N PRO A 110 -54.47 29.79 18.43
CA PRO A 110 -55.05 30.06 17.11
C PRO A 110 -55.30 28.81 16.25
N PHE A 111 -54.40 27.83 16.29
CA PHE A 111 -54.53 26.56 15.55
C PHE A 111 -55.64 25.65 16.11
N ILE A 112 -55.87 25.63 17.43
CA ILE A 112 -56.98 24.88 18.06
C ILE A 112 -58.33 25.52 17.70
N THR A 113 -58.41 26.86 17.74
CA THR A 113 -59.63 27.57 17.34
C THR A 113 -59.88 27.49 15.84
N ALA A 114 -58.85 27.55 14.99
CA ALA A 114 -58.98 27.32 13.56
C ALA A 114 -59.45 25.90 13.25
N GLY A 115 -58.89 24.88 13.91
CA GLY A 115 -59.30 23.48 13.77
C GLY A 115 -60.77 23.26 14.16
N LYS A 116 -61.22 23.79 15.29
CA LYS A 116 -62.63 23.72 15.73
C LYS A 116 -63.58 24.49 14.82
N ASN A 117 -63.15 25.63 14.27
CA ASN A 117 -63.93 26.38 13.29
C ASN A 117 -64.04 25.62 11.96
N ALA A 118 -62.97 24.93 11.54
CA ALA A 118 -62.99 24.06 10.35
C ALA A 118 -63.85 22.81 10.58
N GLU A 119 -63.82 22.21 11.77
CA GLU A 119 -64.71 21.11 12.18
C GLU A 119 -66.19 21.55 12.12
N GLY A 120 -66.54 22.68 12.73
CA GLY A 120 -67.89 23.23 12.69
C GLY A 120 -68.34 23.76 11.32
N ALA A 121 -67.40 24.06 10.42
CA ALA A 121 -67.68 24.47 9.04
C ALA A 121 -67.63 23.31 8.03
N ALA A 122 -67.16 22.12 8.43
CA ALA A 122 -66.85 21.01 7.52
C ALA A 122 -68.03 20.62 6.63
N ASP A 123 -69.24 20.65 7.17
CA ASP A 123 -70.48 20.32 6.45
C ASP A 123 -70.68 21.20 5.20
N ASN A 124 -70.36 22.50 5.30
CA ASN A 124 -70.42 23.42 4.16
C ASN A 124 -69.32 23.18 3.11
N ILE A 125 -68.24 22.50 3.48
CA ILE A 125 -67.09 22.17 2.61
C ILE A 125 -67.34 20.85 1.87
N VAL A 126 -67.98 19.85 2.49
CA VAL A 126 -68.26 18.55 1.84
C VAL A 126 -69.68 18.38 1.26
N ASN A 127 -70.73 18.99 1.83
CA ASN A 127 -72.11 18.82 1.36
C ASN A 127 -72.60 19.91 0.37
N GLY A 128 -71.70 20.77 -0.13
CA GLY A 128 -71.93 21.54 -1.36
C GLY A 128 -72.99 22.65 -1.30
N THR A 129 -73.44 23.03 -0.11
CA THR A 129 -74.35 24.19 0.10
C THR A 129 -73.69 25.52 -0.30
N GLY A 130 -72.36 25.62 -0.23
CA GLY A 130 -71.57 26.69 -0.83
C GLY A 130 -71.03 26.30 -2.20
N ASN A 131 -71.72 26.70 -3.27
CA ASN A 131 -71.34 26.61 -4.69
C ASN A 131 -70.31 25.50 -5.07
N PRO A 132 -70.75 24.27 -5.39
CA PRO A 132 -69.88 23.11 -5.64
C PRO A 132 -68.83 23.26 -6.75
N GLN A 133 -68.90 24.32 -7.57
CA GLN A 133 -67.97 24.56 -8.67
C GLN A 133 -66.58 25.04 -8.22
N GLN A 134 -66.43 25.50 -6.96
CA GLN A 134 -65.18 26.12 -6.48
C GLN A 134 -64.13 25.15 -5.93
N CYS A 135 -64.49 23.91 -5.58
CA CYS A 135 -63.59 22.88 -5.05
C CYS A 135 -63.37 21.77 -6.07
N GLN A 136 -62.13 21.57 -6.51
CA GLN A 136 -61.76 20.48 -7.44
C GLN A 136 -60.75 19.52 -6.79
N PRO A 137 -60.87 18.20 -6.97
CA PRO A 137 -59.82 17.25 -6.59
C PRO A 137 -58.50 17.59 -7.30
N GLY A 138 -57.41 17.65 -6.53
CA GLY A 138 -56.10 18.01 -7.05
C GLY A 138 -54.96 17.36 -6.28
N THR A 139 -53.82 17.27 -6.95
CA THR A 139 -52.55 16.82 -6.36
C THR A 139 -51.63 18.01 -6.22
N VAL A 140 -51.21 18.34 -5.00
CA VAL A 140 -50.11 19.28 -4.76
C VAL A 140 -48.82 18.49 -4.61
N THR A 141 -47.81 18.88 -5.38
CA THR A 141 -46.46 18.30 -5.33
C THR A 141 -45.47 19.38 -4.90
N LYS A 142 -44.79 19.15 -3.76
CA LYS A 142 -43.71 20.00 -3.23
C LYS A 142 -42.38 19.30 -3.49
N SER A 143 -41.51 19.92 -4.27
CA SER A 143 -40.13 19.47 -4.42
C SER A 143 -39.31 19.92 -3.21
N VAL A 144 -38.57 18.98 -2.61
CA VAL A 144 -37.46 19.27 -1.70
C VAL A 144 -36.16 18.81 -2.36
N PHE A 145 -35.05 19.32 -1.86
CA PHE A 145 -33.72 19.03 -2.37
C PHE A 145 -32.84 18.52 -1.23
N ASP A 146 -32.67 17.21 -1.16
CA ASP A 146 -31.84 16.54 -0.17
C ASP A 146 -30.39 16.52 -0.65
N LYS A 147 -29.46 16.89 0.23
CA LYS A 147 -28.03 16.93 -0.08
C LYS A 147 -27.39 15.60 0.27
N TYR A 148 -26.46 15.14 -0.56
CA TYR A 148 -25.71 13.92 -0.33
C TYR A 148 -24.22 14.15 -0.61
N THR A 149 -23.37 13.46 0.14
CA THR A 149 -21.92 13.47 -0.04
C THR A 149 -21.44 12.03 -0.20
N CYS A 150 -20.57 11.79 -1.16
CA CYS A 150 -20.00 10.49 -1.45
C CYS A 150 -18.51 10.60 -1.82
N GLU A 151 -17.82 9.46 -1.81
CA GLU A 151 -16.38 9.34 -2.03
C GLU A 151 -16.11 8.36 -3.18
N ARG A 152 -15.07 8.62 -4.00
CA ARG A 152 -14.55 7.66 -4.99
C ARG A 152 -13.05 7.83 -5.25
N ASP A 153 -12.35 6.72 -5.49
CA ASP A 153 -10.97 6.73 -6.00
C ASP A 153 -10.97 6.87 -7.54
N VAL A 154 -10.52 8.01 -8.07
CA VAL A 154 -10.50 8.34 -9.52
C VAL A 154 -9.19 7.93 -10.20
N TRP A 155 -8.09 7.96 -9.46
CA TRP A 155 -6.80 7.38 -9.85
C TRP A 155 -6.26 6.54 -8.70
N VAL A 156 -5.75 5.35 -8.97
CA VAL A 156 -5.05 4.53 -7.98
C VAL A 156 -3.59 4.40 -8.31
N ASN A 157 -2.74 4.51 -7.30
CA ASN A 157 -1.34 4.14 -7.41
C ASN A 157 -1.17 2.62 -7.62
N GLN A 158 -0.24 2.27 -8.50
CA GLN A 158 0.09 0.93 -8.97
C GLN A 158 1.61 0.79 -9.11
N SER A 159 2.14 -0.38 -8.77
CA SER A 159 3.58 -0.64 -8.63
C SER A 159 4.10 -1.61 -9.70
N CYS A 160 5.21 -1.26 -10.34
CA CYS A 160 6.04 -2.17 -11.13
C CYS A 160 7.38 -2.40 -10.44
N LYS A 161 7.89 -3.63 -10.46
CA LYS A 161 9.31 -3.91 -10.18
C LYS A 161 10.09 -3.93 -11.48
N ARG A 162 11.23 -3.26 -11.50
CA ARG A 162 12.18 -3.25 -12.63
C ARG A 162 13.54 -3.65 -12.10
N SER A 163 13.91 -4.91 -12.30
CA SER A 163 15.12 -5.53 -11.76
C SER A 163 16.21 -5.63 -12.84
N ALA A 164 17.48 -5.46 -12.46
CA ALA A 164 18.63 -5.57 -13.34
C ALA A 164 19.24 -6.98 -13.28
N THR A 165 19.27 -7.65 -14.43
CA THR A 165 20.03 -8.90 -14.66
C THR A 165 21.28 -8.60 -15.47
N VAL A 166 22.39 -9.28 -15.19
CA VAL A 166 23.56 -9.24 -16.08
C VAL A 166 23.43 -10.37 -17.08
N GLU A 167 23.44 -10.01 -18.36
CA GLU A 167 23.42 -10.94 -19.49
C GLU A 167 24.73 -10.76 -20.29
N VAL A 168 25.11 -11.77 -21.07
CA VAL A 168 26.31 -11.70 -21.93
C VAL A 168 25.87 -11.28 -23.33
N ASP A 169 26.39 -10.17 -23.83
CA ASP A 169 26.05 -9.65 -25.16
C ASP A 169 27.30 -9.52 -26.03
N GLY A 170 27.48 -10.51 -26.91
CA GLY A 170 28.55 -10.56 -27.89
C GLY A 170 29.95 -10.85 -27.33
N SER A 171 30.88 -11.03 -28.27
CA SER A 171 32.29 -11.28 -28.00
C SER A 171 33.14 -10.04 -28.24
N GLY A 172 33.64 -9.45 -27.16
CA GLY A 172 34.74 -8.50 -27.22
C GLY A 172 36.03 -9.19 -27.69
N THR A 173 36.88 -8.46 -28.40
CA THR A 173 38.27 -8.89 -28.66
C THR A 173 39.18 -8.28 -27.60
N THR A 174 39.58 -9.09 -26.63
CA THR A 174 40.67 -8.75 -25.71
C THR A 174 42.00 -9.28 -26.27
N TRP A 175 43.10 -8.95 -25.60
CA TRP A 175 44.44 -9.34 -26.04
C TRP A 175 45.26 -9.80 -24.84
N GLU A 176 46.07 -10.84 -25.03
CA GLU A 176 47.03 -11.33 -24.04
C GLU A 176 48.44 -11.42 -24.66
N THR A 177 49.47 -11.38 -23.84
CA THR A 177 50.87 -11.53 -24.28
C THR A 177 51.41 -12.89 -23.87
N LYS A 178 51.83 -13.70 -24.84
CA LYS A 178 52.51 -14.98 -24.62
C LYS A 178 53.97 -14.87 -25.04
N THR A 179 54.88 -15.26 -24.15
CA THR A 179 56.31 -15.40 -24.48
C THR A 179 56.57 -16.81 -24.98
N VAL A 180 57.22 -16.94 -26.13
CA VAL A 180 57.74 -18.21 -26.64
C VAL A 180 59.25 -18.11 -26.79
N GLU A 181 59.96 -19.18 -26.42
CA GLU A 181 61.42 -19.25 -26.51
C GLU A 181 61.85 -20.42 -27.39
N TYR A 182 62.84 -20.17 -28.24
CA TYR A 182 63.40 -21.16 -29.15
C TYR A 182 64.93 -21.18 -29.00
N GLU A 183 65.46 -22.23 -28.37
CA GLU A 183 66.91 -22.48 -28.36
C GLU A 183 67.32 -23.10 -29.69
N MET A 184 68.04 -22.34 -30.52
CA MET A 184 68.44 -22.77 -31.86
C MET A 184 69.35 -23.99 -31.83
N SER A 185 70.23 -24.13 -30.84
CA SER A 185 71.14 -25.29 -30.74
C SER A 185 70.44 -26.62 -30.44
N GLN A 186 69.15 -26.60 -30.10
CA GLN A 186 68.29 -27.78 -29.92
C GLN A 186 67.39 -28.08 -31.12
N GLN A 187 67.34 -27.20 -32.14
CA GLN A 187 66.48 -27.41 -33.31
C GLN A 187 67.13 -28.39 -34.31
N PRO A 188 66.34 -29.21 -35.04
CA PRO A 188 66.83 -29.98 -36.17
C PRO A 188 67.44 -29.06 -37.24
N VAL A 189 68.65 -29.39 -37.70
CA VAL A 189 69.37 -28.62 -38.72
C VAL A 189 69.65 -29.46 -39.95
N GLN A 190 69.41 -28.87 -41.12
CA GLN A 190 69.85 -29.39 -42.42
C GLN A 190 70.95 -28.49 -42.99
N GLU A 191 71.94 -29.08 -43.66
CA GLU A 191 72.92 -28.32 -44.44
C GLU A 191 72.41 -28.20 -45.88
N ILE A 192 72.25 -26.97 -46.37
CA ILE A 192 71.81 -26.66 -47.73
C ILE A 192 72.69 -25.54 -48.27
N ASN A 193 73.36 -25.78 -49.40
CA ASN A 193 74.22 -24.81 -50.09
C ASN A 193 75.28 -24.14 -49.17
N GLY A 194 75.89 -24.92 -48.26
CA GLY A 194 76.90 -24.43 -47.31
C GLY A 194 76.33 -23.59 -46.16
N MET A 195 75.00 -23.53 -46.01
CA MET A 195 74.31 -22.93 -44.86
C MET A 195 73.69 -24.03 -44.01
N ASN A 196 73.86 -23.95 -42.69
CA ASN A 196 73.02 -24.65 -41.73
C ASN A 196 71.68 -23.93 -41.63
N ILE A 197 70.58 -24.67 -41.75
CA ILE A 197 69.22 -24.14 -41.65
C ILE A 197 68.46 -24.95 -40.60
N ALA A 198 68.01 -24.27 -39.54
CA ALA A 198 67.00 -24.75 -38.60
C ALA A 198 65.61 -24.29 -39.06
N THR A 199 64.62 -25.18 -38.98
CA THR A 199 63.22 -24.88 -39.34
C THR A 199 62.35 -25.00 -38.09
N ILE A 200 61.65 -23.92 -37.74
CA ILE A 200 60.88 -23.79 -36.51
C ILE A 200 59.40 -23.59 -36.87
N VAL A 201 58.53 -24.40 -36.28
CA VAL A 201 57.07 -24.29 -36.45
C VAL A 201 56.46 -23.58 -35.23
N PRO A 202 55.87 -22.39 -35.37
CA PRO A 202 55.21 -21.70 -34.26
C PRO A 202 53.97 -22.46 -33.78
N THR A 203 53.73 -22.44 -32.48
CA THR A 203 52.52 -23.00 -31.82
C THR A 203 51.43 -21.95 -31.56
N VAL A 204 51.71 -20.66 -31.84
CA VAL A 204 50.81 -19.53 -31.60
C VAL A 204 50.79 -18.56 -32.78
N SER A 205 49.66 -17.89 -32.98
CA SER A 205 49.47 -16.85 -33.99
C SER A 205 49.30 -15.48 -33.34
N GLY A 206 50.04 -14.46 -33.79
CA GLY A 206 49.93 -13.10 -33.24
C GLY A 206 51.00 -12.12 -33.72
N GLU A 207 50.93 -10.90 -33.20
CA GLU A 207 51.87 -9.80 -33.44
C GLU A 207 53.10 -9.94 -32.54
N ILE A 208 54.31 -9.88 -33.10
CA ILE A 208 55.55 -9.93 -32.31
C ILE A 208 55.82 -8.53 -31.74
N VAL A 209 55.41 -8.29 -30.49
CA VAL A 209 55.56 -6.98 -29.83
C VAL A 209 56.94 -6.76 -29.20
N ARG A 210 57.73 -7.83 -29.02
CA ARG A 210 59.16 -7.77 -28.68
C ARG A 210 59.86 -9.04 -29.17
N ALA A 211 61.03 -8.89 -29.78
CA ALA A 211 61.92 -10.00 -30.11
C ALA A 211 63.33 -9.72 -29.55
N THR A 212 63.90 -10.68 -28.82
CA THR A 212 65.27 -10.60 -28.30
C THR A 212 66.06 -11.87 -28.58
N TYR A 213 67.38 -11.75 -28.59
CA TYR A 213 68.30 -12.88 -28.65
C TYR A 213 69.31 -12.88 -27.50
N THR A 214 69.68 -14.09 -27.07
CA THR A 214 70.65 -14.34 -25.99
C THR A 214 71.57 -15.50 -26.37
N TRP A 215 72.88 -15.34 -26.16
CA TRP A 215 73.86 -16.44 -26.19
C TRP A 215 74.97 -16.21 -25.17
N SER A 216 75.58 -17.29 -24.67
CA SER A 216 76.67 -17.21 -23.68
C SER A 216 77.84 -18.13 -24.01
N ASP A 217 79.00 -17.57 -24.33
CA ASP A 217 80.26 -18.29 -24.14
C ASP A 217 80.76 -18.11 -22.70
N ARG A 218 81.48 -19.12 -22.17
CA ARG A 218 82.09 -19.12 -20.84
C ARG A 218 83.63 -19.02 -20.89
N LEU A 219 84.24 -18.88 -22.07
CA LEU A 219 85.66 -19.15 -22.32
C LEU A 219 86.48 -17.99 -22.97
N GLY A 220 86.00 -16.74 -22.87
CA GLY A 220 86.88 -15.55 -22.91
C GLY A 220 86.36 -14.32 -23.68
N ASN A 221 87.11 -13.22 -23.52
CA ASN A 221 86.64 -11.85 -23.82
C ASN A 221 87.06 -11.29 -25.20
N LYS A 222 87.48 -12.14 -26.15
CA LYS A 222 87.86 -11.69 -27.51
C LYS A 222 87.34 -12.66 -28.58
N PRO A 223 86.42 -12.24 -29.47
CA PRO A 223 85.93 -13.04 -30.59
C PRO A 223 87.04 -13.38 -31.60
N ARG A 224 87.00 -14.59 -32.17
CA ARG A 224 87.94 -15.10 -33.20
C ARG A 224 87.27 -15.31 -34.55
N PHE A 225 85.99 -15.68 -34.53
CA PHE A 225 85.15 -15.86 -35.70
C PHE A 225 83.86 -15.07 -35.54
N TYR A 226 83.39 -14.50 -36.66
CA TYR A 226 82.16 -13.74 -36.78
C TYR A 226 81.33 -14.31 -37.94
N MET A 227 80.01 -14.16 -37.86
CA MET A 227 79.07 -14.47 -38.95
C MET A 227 77.78 -13.65 -38.78
N THR A 228 77.00 -13.53 -39.85
CA THR A 228 75.60 -13.13 -39.76
C THR A 228 74.71 -14.37 -39.66
N ILE A 229 73.81 -14.38 -38.69
CA ILE A 229 72.71 -15.33 -38.57
C ILE A 229 71.45 -14.65 -39.06
N TYR A 230 70.67 -15.34 -39.89
CA TYR A 230 69.41 -14.83 -40.41
C TYR A 230 68.27 -15.57 -39.73
N VAL A 231 67.43 -14.87 -38.96
CA VAL A 231 66.25 -15.46 -38.30
C VAL A 231 65.08 -14.50 -38.37
N LEU A 232 63.89 -15.00 -38.75
CA LEU A 232 62.70 -14.15 -39.00
C LEU A 232 63.05 -12.93 -39.87
N GLY A 233 63.74 -13.16 -41.00
CA GLY A 233 64.17 -12.10 -41.93
C GLY A 233 65.23 -11.11 -41.41
N ALA A 234 65.56 -11.14 -40.11
CA ALA A 234 66.49 -10.22 -39.48
C ALA A 234 67.92 -10.75 -39.47
N GLU A 235 68.89 -9.84 -39.59
CA GLU A 235 70.32 -10.14 -39.47
C GLU A 235 70.80 -9.92 -38.03
N ILE A 236 71.25 -11.02 -37.40
CA ILE A 236 71.87 -11.02 -36.08
C ILE A 236 73.39 -11.22 -36.26
N PRO A 237 74.25 -10.25 -35.89
CA PRO A 237 75.68 -10.46 -35.85
C PRO A 237 76.00 -11.43 -34.70
N TRP A 238 76.72 -12.52 -34.98
CA TRP A 238 77.14 -13.50 -33.97
C TRP A 238 78.65 -13.69 -33.99
N HIS A 239 79.21 -14.01 -32.83
CA HIS A 239 80.63 -14.28 -32.67
C HIS A 239 80.92 -15.42 -31.68
N ASN A 240 82.02 -16.14 -31.91
CA ASN A 240 82.29 -17.40 -31.23
C ASN A 240 82.86 -17.28 -29.80
N LYS A 241 83.13 -16.07 -29.29
CA LYS A 241 83.56 -15.79 -27.92
C LYS A 241 83.00 -14.47 -27.42
N GLY A 242 82.54 -14.44 -26.18
CA GLY A 242 81.71 -13.37 -25.61
C GLY A 242 80.21 -13.68 -25.69
N SER A 243 79.41 -12.95 -24.92
CA SER A 243 77.97 -13.14 -24.77
C SER A 243 77.14 -11.99 -25.36
N ALA A 244 75.87 -12.28 -25.66
CA ALA A 244 74.82 -11.29 -25.85
C ALA A 244 73.66 -11.65 -24.92
N GLN A 245 73.04 -10.68 -24.28
CA GLN A 245 71.92 -10.90 -23.35
C GLN A 245 70.75 -9.97 -23.67
N ASP A 246 69.63 -10.59 -24.02
CA ASP A 246 68.31 -10.00 -24.26
C ASP A 246 68.33 -8.82 -25.24
N VAL A 247 69.25 -8.89 -26.20
CA VAL A 247 69.47 -7.86 -27.23
C VAL A 247 68.30 -7.88 -28.20
N ALA A 248 67.67 -6.72 -28.40
CA ALA A 248 66.50 -6.60 -29.26
C ALA A 248 66.86 -6.67 -30.75
N PHE A 249 65.96 -7.25 -31.55
CA PHE A 249 66.02 -7.23 -33.01
C PHE A 249 64.62 -6.99 -33.61
N THR A 250 64.56 -6.58 -34.88
CA THR A 250 63.28 -6.32 -35.58
C THR A 250 62.97 -7.47 -36.54
N PRO A 251 61.98 -8.33 -36.25
CA PRO A 251 61.64 -9.45 -37.12
C PRO A 251 60.80 -9.01 -38.34
N VAL A 252 61.03 -9.68 -39.47
CA VAL A 252 60.33 -9.54 -40.74
C VAL A 252 59.92 -10.93 -41.23
N PRO A 253 58.64 -11.33 -41.16
CA PRO A 253 57.48 -10.52 -40.75
C PRO A 253 57.43 -10.24 -39.24
N ALA A 254 56.76 -9.15 -38.86
CA ALA A 254 56.46 -8.79 -37.47
C ALA A 254 55.28 -9.58 -36.86
N THR A 255 54.89 -10.69 -37.48
CA THR A 255 53.75 -11.54 -37.08
C THR A 255 54.12 -13.01 -37.23
N LEU A 256 53.71 -13.83 -36.27
CA LEU A 256 53.76 -15.29 -36.40
C LEU A 256 52.37 -15.86 -36.66
N THR A 257 52.35 -16.99 -37.38
CA THR A 257 51.16 -17.79 -37.63
C THR A 257 51.46 -19.23 -37.21
N ALA A 258 50.63 -19.80 -36.35
CA ALA A 258 50.78 -21.18 -35.90
C ALA A 258 50.77 -22.15 -37.09
N GLY A 259 51.67 -23.14 -37.08
CA GLY A 259 51.85 -24.09 -38.18
C GLY A 259 52.64 -23.56 -39.39
N VAL A 260 52.81 -22.24 -39.56
CA VAL A 260 53.60 -21.67 -40.67
C VAL A 260 55.05 -21.55 -40.24
N ALA A 261 55.90 -22.44 -40.77
CA ALA A 261 57.30 -22.52 -40.38
C ALA A 261 58.11 -21.26 -40.76
N PHE A 262 59.02 -20.86 -39.88
CA PHE A 262 60.10 -19.92 -40.18
C PHE A 262 61.46 -20.62 -40.11
N THR A 263 62.51 -19.97 -40.61
CA THR A 263 63.88 -20.51 -40.55
C THR A 263 64.81 -19.60 -39.76
N SER A 264 65.80 -20.24 -39.13
CA SER A 264 67.04 -19.61 -38.67
C SER A 264 68.20 -20.25 -39.44
N LYS A 265 69.12 -19.46 -39.99
CA LYS A 265 70.23 -19.98 -40.81
C LYS A 265 71.54 -19.25 -40.60
N HIS A 266 72.64 -19.98 -40.72
CA HIS A 266 74.01 -19.45 -40.68
C HIS A 266 74.98 -20.26 -41.53
N GLN A 267 76.19 -19.76 -41.76
CA GLN A 267 77.22 -20.46 -42.55
C GLN A 267 77.66 -21.77 -41.86
N HIS A 268 77.72 -22.88 -42.62
CA HIS A 268 78.10 -24.20 -42.11
C HIS A 268 79.56 -24.27 -41.64
N SER A 269 80.45 -23.60 -42.37
CA SER A 269 81.87 -23.40 -42.00
C SER A 269 82.30 -21.96 -42.24
N ILE A 270 83.06 -21.41 -41.29
CA ILE A 270 83.60 -20.05 -41.34
C ILE A 270 85.11 -20.05 -41.15
N HIS A 271 85.79 -19.18 -41.88
CA HIS A 271 87.25 -19.12 -41.94
C HIS A 271 87.76 -17.75 -41.49
N SER A 272 88.89 -17.74 -40.80
CA SER A 272 89.66 -16.53 -40.51
C SER A 272 91.14 -16.80 -40.79
N GLY A 273 91.98 -15.77 -40.84
CA GLY A 273 93.45 -15.91 -40.93
C GLY A 273 94.10 -16.66 -39.75
N SER A 274 93.31 -17.19 -38.81
CA SER A 274 93.75 -18.01 -37.68
C SER A 274 93.21 -19.46 -37.70
N GLY A 275 92.37 -19.85 -38.66
CA GLY A 275 91.81 -21.22 -38.75
C GLY A 275 90.38 -21.29 -39.30
N SER A 276 89.70 -22.41 -39.06
CA SER A 276 88.31 -22.66 -39.49
C SER A 276 87.44 -23.13 -38.32
N GLN A 277 86.12 -22.88 -38.39
CA GLN A 277 85.12 -23.40 -37.47
C GLN A 277 83.93 -23.96 -38.25
N THR A 278 83.62 -25.25 -38.05
CA THR A 278 82.53 -25.98 -38.71
C THR A 278 81.44 -26.39 -37.71
N PHE A 279 80.18 -26.33 -38.15
CA PHE A 279 78.99 -26.60 -37.34
C PHE A 279 78.26 -27.87 -37.83
N LYS A 280 78.94 -29.02 -37.82
CA LYS A 280 78.35 -30.29 -38.29
C LYS A 280 77.06 -30.63 -37.52
N ASN A 281 75.96 -30.79 -38.25
CA ASN A 281 74.63 -31.23 -37.78
C ASN A 281 74.07 -30.44 -36.57
N ARG A 282 74.41 -29.15 -36.42
CA ARG A 282 73.95 -28.31 -35.30
C ARG A 282 73.88 -26.83 -35.66
N HIS A 283 72.98 -26.10 -35.01
CA HIS A 283 73.01 -24.64 -35.05
C HIS A 283 74.05 -24.11 -34.04
N VAL A 284 74.38 -22.81 -34.09
CA VAL A 284 75.02 -22.13 -32.95
C VAL A 284 74.08 -22.12 -31.72
N GLN A 285 74.66 -21.98 -30.52
CA GLN A 285 73.91 -21.61 -29.31
C GLN A 285 73.35 -20.20 -29.48
N LEU A 286 72.02 -20.08 -29.44
CA LEU A 286 71.28 -18.85 -29.64
C LEU A 286 69.83 -19.08 -29.17
N LYS A 287 69.46 -18.50 -28.03
CA LYS A 287 68.07 -18.47 -27.58
C LYS A 287 67.38 -17.24 -28.18
N ILE A 288 66.34 -17.48 -28.98
CA ILE A 288 65.41 -16.44 -29.44
C ILE A 288 64.23 -16.40 -28.46
N SER A 289 63.87 -15.21 -27.98
CA SER A 289 62.71 -15.00 -27.10
C SER A 289 61.76 -13.99 -27.75
N LEU A 290 60.50 -14.39 -27.96
CA LEU A 290 59.50 -13.57 -28.65
C LEU A 290 58.30 -13.36 -27.72
N VAL A 291 57.97 -12.11 -27.44
CA VAL A 291 56.71 -11.73 -26.78
C VAL A 291 55.68 -11.46 -27.88
N ILE A 292 54.60 -12.24 -27.89
CA ILE A 292 53.60 -12.25 -28.94
C ILE A 292 52.27 -11.80 -28.35
N ARG A 293 51.68 -10.74 -28.92
CA ARG A 293 50.31 -10.30 -28.61
C ARG A 293 49.34 -11.14 -29.44
N VAL A 294 48.52 -11.94 -28.77
CA VAL A 294 47.51 -12.81 -29.39
C VAL A 294 46.10 -12.32 -29.07
N LYS A 295 45.15 -12.52 -29.98
CA LYS A 295 43.73 -12.17 -29.78
C LYS A 295 43.06 -13.19 -28.86
N LYS A 296 42.28 -12.71 -27.90
CA LYS A 296 41.39 -13.51 -27.06
C LYS A 296 39.95 -13.06 -27.32
N THR A 297 39.08 -14.01 -27.64
CA THR A 297 37.63 -13.80 -27.65
C THR A 297 37.15 -13.80 -26.21
N SER A 298 36.42 -12.76 -25.78
CA SER A 298 35.95 -12.65 -24.40
C SER A 298 34.54 -12.08 -24.35
N SER A 299 33.67 -12.76 -23.62
CA SER A 299 32.28 -12.41 -23.39
C SER A 299 32.15 -11.11 -22.57
N VAL A 300 31.32 -10.17 -23.04
CA VAL A 300 31.13 -8.87 -22.38
C VAL A 300 29.82 -8.84 -21.57
N PRO A 301 29.85 -8.49 -20.27
CA PRO A 301 28.64 -8.29 -19.48
C PRO A 301 27.87 -7.04 -19.91
N LYS A 302 26.54 -7.18 -19.94
CA LYS A 302 25.59 -6.10 -20.19
C LYS A 302 24.50 -6.13 -19.13
N VAL A 303 24.19 -4.96 -18.55
CA VAL A 303 23.03 -4.83 -17.65
C VAL A 303 21.76 -4.77 -18.51
N VAL A 304 20.86 -5.73 -18.30
CA VAL A 304 19.56 -5.83 -18.95
C VAL A 304 18.48 -5.64 -17.89
N TRP A 305 17.53 -4.75 -18.16
CA TRP A 305 16.42 -4.45 -17.25
C TRP A 305 15.19 -5.24 -17.64
N ARG A 306 14.54 -5.86 -16.66
CA ARG A 306 13.30 -6.62 -16.83
C ARG A 306 12.24 -6.03 -15.91
N GLU A 307 11.12 -5.59 -16.48
CA GLU A 307 9.98 -5.02 -15.75
C GLU A 307 8.92 -6.10 -15.47
N THR A 308 8.24 -6.02 -14.33
CA THR A 308 7.12 -6.89 -13.93
C THR A 308 6.08 -6.04 -13.19
N CYS A 309 4.87 -5.96 -13.75
CA CYS A 309 3.77 -5.16 -13.25
C CYS A 309 2.54 -6.04 -13.00
N GLY A 310 1.75 -5.73 -11.97
CA GLY A 310 0.47 -6.41 -11.69
C GLY A 310 -0.74 -5.84 -12.46
N PHE A 311 -0.51 -4.96 -13.43
CA PHE A 311 -1.53 -4.16 -14.12
C PHE A 311 -1.07 -3.78 -15.54
N ASP A 312 -2.01 -3.38 -16.38
CA ASP A 312 -1.70 -2.81 -17.70
C ASP A 312 -1.27 -1.34 -17.57
N LYS A 313 -0.11 -1.00 -18.14
CA LYS A 313 0.46 0.36 -18.16
C LYS A 313 -0.19 1.28 -19.21
N ASN A 314 -1.11 0.79 -20.04
CA ASN A 314 -1.85 1.63 -20.98
C ASN A 314 -2.67 2.70 -20.23
N GLY A 315 -2.35 3.97 -20.49
CA GLY A 315 -2.95 5.12 -19.79
C GLY A 315 -2.38 5.41 -18.39
N ALA A 316 -1.35 4.68 -17.96
CA ALA A 316 -0.68 4.90 -16.68
C ALA A 316 0.22 6.14 -16.72
N VAL A 317 0.23 6.92 -15.63
CA VAL A 317 1.08 8.10 -15.47
C VAL A 317 2.19 7.79 -14.47
N PRO A 318 3.49 7.89 -14.82
CA PRO A 318 4.59 7.65 -13.87
C PRO A 318 4.62 8.72 -12.77
N VAL A 319 4.87 8.28 -11.53
CA VAL A 319 4.91 9.13 -10.32
C VAL A 319 6.32 9.23 -9.75
N SER A 320 6.96 8.08 -9.51
CA SER A 320 8.28 8.00 -8.88
C SER A 320 8.99 6.70 -9.25
N SER A 321 10.30 6.68 -9.06
CA SER A 321 11.16 5.51 -9.21
C SER A 321 12.07 5.45 -7.98
N VAL A 322 11.93 4.42 -7.16
CA VAL A 322 12.68 4.26 -5.91
C VAL A 322 13.66 3.10 -6.05
N CYS A 323 14.95 3.32 -5.75
CA CYS A 323 15.92 2.24 -5.71
C CYS A 323 15.66 1.34 -4.50
N THR A 324 15.26 0.09 -4.71
CA THR A 324 14.98 -0.89 -3.64
C THR A 324 16.20 -1.75 -3.30
N VAL A 325 17.10 -1.98 -4.26
CA VAL A 325 18.33 -2.77 -4.06
C VAL A 325 19.56 -1.91 -4.40
N PRO A 326 20.38 -1.52 -3.41
CA PRO A 326 21.49 -0.58 -3.57
C PRO A 326 22.40 -0.87 -4.76
N GLY A 327 22.77 0.19 -5.48
CA GLY A 327 23.75 0.15 -6.58
C GLY A 327 25.18 -0.15 -6.14
N GLY A 328 26.08 -0.10 -7.12
CA GLY A 328 27.49 -0.44 -6.97
C GLY A 328 27.91 -1.64 -7.81
N ASN A 329 29.17 -2.05 -7.65
CA ASN A 329 29.74 -3.17 -8.39
C ASN A 329 29.22 -4.53 -7.88
N ARG A 330 28.85 -5.42 -8.81
CA ARG A 330 28.62 -6.84 -8.54
C ARG A 330 29.66 -7.70 -9.28
N PRO A 331 30.25 -8.71 -8.62
CA PRO A 331 31.07 -9.71 -9.30
C PRO A 331 30.18 -10.64 -10.13
N VAL A 332 30.55 -10.85 -11.39
CA VAL A 332 29.90 -11.82 -12.28
C VAL A 332 30.98 -12.68 -12.92
N VAL A 333 30.84 -14.01 -12.86
CA VAL A 333 31.79 -14.95 -13.46
C VAL A 333 31.41 -15.18 -14.92
N ILE A 334 32.31 -14.82 -15.82
CA ILE A 334 32.12 -14.86 -17.28
C ILE A 334 33.40 -15.44 -17.89
N ASP A 335 33.27 -16.47 -18.75
CA ASP A 335 34.39 -17.25 -19.30
C ASP A 335 35.36 -17.84 -18.23
N GLY A 336 34.92 -17.93 -16.97
CA GLY A 336 35.74 -18.34 -15.81
C GLY A 336 36.46 -17.18 -15.11
N GLU A 337 36.40 -15.95 -15.63
CA GLU A 337 36.98 -14.75 -15.04
C GLU A 337 35.91 -13.93 -14.30
N THR A 338 36.24 -13.43 -13.10
CA THR A 338 35.33 -12.58 -12.31
C THR A 338 35.43 -11.13 -12.79
N GLN A 339 34.43 -10.68 -13.54
CA GLN A 339 34.29 -9.29 -13.97
C GLN A 339 33.46 -8.49 -12.96
N GLN A 340 33.73 -7.20 -12.81
CA GLN A 340 32.92 -6.30 -11.98
C GLN A 340 31.97 -5.51 -12.86
N VAL A 341 30.67 -5.64 -12.62
CA VAL A 341 29.62 -4.93 -13.37
C VAL A 341 29.02 -3.87 -12.47
N TYR A 342 28.95 -2.63 -12.94
CA TYR A 342 28.37 -1.51 -12.19
C TYR A 342 26.90 -1.29 -12.57
N SER A 343 26.09 -0.86 -11.60
CA SER A 343 24.81 -0.19 -11.86
C SER A 343 24.48 0.78 -10.72
N ASP A 344 23.87 1.93 -11.03
CA ASP A 344 23.46 2.95 -10.03
C ASP A 344 22.42 2.40 -9.03
N CYS A 345 21.68 1.38 -9.45
CA CYS A 345 20.77 0.59 -8.63
C CYS A 345 20.59 -0.80 -9.28
N TRP A 346 20.24 -1.83 -8.50
CA TRP A 346 20.01 -3.18 -9.05
C TRP A 346 18.53 -3.61 -9.12
N GLU A 347 17.64 -2.87 -8.46
CA GLU A 347 16.19 -3.00 -8.62
C GLU A 347 15.52 -1.68 -8.28
N TYR A 348 14.61 -1.23 -9.15
CA TYR A 348 13.73 -0.11 -8.90
C TYR A 348 12.29 -0.59 -8.65
N GLU A 349 11.61 0.09 -7.74
CA GLU A 349 10.15 0.07 -7.63
C GLU A 349 9.60 1.36 -8.25
N ASP A 350 8.95 1.21 -9.40
CA ASP A 350 8.38 2.30 -10.19
C ASP A 350 6.88 2.40 -9.87
N GLN A 351 6.44 3.60 -9.47
CA GLN A 351 5.07 3.89 -9.07
C GLN A 351 4.33 4.65 -10.19
N TYR A 352 3.09 4.27 -10.47
CA TYR A 352 2.26 4.83 -11.53
C TYR A 352 0.82 5.06 -11.05
N LEU A 353 0.19 6.15 -11.49
CA LEU A 353 -1.26 6.33 -11.36
C LEU A 353 -1.98 5.70 -12.54
N GLN A 354 -2.88 4.75 -12.26
CA GLN A 354 -3.83 4.21 -13.22
C GLN A 354 -5.22 4.80 -12.95
N LYS A 355 -5.88 5.33 -14.00
CA LYS A 355 -7.25 5.85 -13.87
C LYS A 355 -8.20 4.70 -13.55
N THR A 356 -9.08 4.88 -12.57
CA THR A 356 -10.08 3.88 -12.19
C THR A 356 -11.44 4.16 -12.86
N GLY A 357 -12.20 3.08 -13.08
CA GLY A 357 -13.64 3.14 -13.39
C GLY A 357 -14.54 3.00 -12.16
N SER A 358 -14.00 3.21 -10.96
CA SER A 358 -14.74 3.14 -9.70
C SER A 358 -15.65 4.35 -9.54
N ASN A 359 -16.93 4.08 -9.33
CA ASN A 359 -17.90 5.10 -8.89
C ASN A 359 -17.96 5.22 -7.36
N GLY A 360 -17.14 4.47 -6.61
CA GLY A 360 -17.08 4.51 -5.15
C GLY A 360 -18.45 4.37 -4.47
N THR A 361 -18.68 5.17 -3.42
CA THR A 361 -20.00 5.28 -2.79
C THR A 361 -20.96 6.18 -3.56
N CYS A 362 -20.50 6.84 -4.63
CA CYS A 362 -21.31 7.71 -5.50
C CYS A 362 -22.18 6.94 -6.51
N ALA A 363 -22.00 5.63 -6.68
CA ALA A 363 -22.64 4.86 -7.74
C ALA A 363 -24.18 4.97 -7.78
N SER A 364 -24.85 5.01 -6.63
CA SER A 364 -26.32 5.18 -6.57
C SER A 364 -26.77 6.59 -6.94
N LEU A 365 -26.00 7.62 -6.56
CA LEU A 365 -26.28 9.02 -6.85
C LEU A 365 -26.02 9.34 -8.33
N MET A 366 -24.92 8.81 -8.90
CA MET A 366 -24.57 8.94 -10.31
C MET A 366 -25.61 8.31 -11.26
N ASN A 367 -26.28 7.25 -10.81
CA ASN A 367 -27.31 6.54 -11.58
C ASN A 367 -28.73 7.09 -11.34
N ASN A 368 -28.92 8.05 -10.43
CA ASN A 368 -30.22 8.63 -10.11
C ASN A 368 -30.44 9.93 -10.91
N PRO A 369 -31.38 9.97 -11.89
CA PRO A 369 -31.60 11.17 -12.71
C PRO A 369 -32.19 12.36 -11.93
N ALA A 370 -32.63 12.16 -10.67
CA ALA A 370 -33.04 13.26 -9.79
C ALA A 370 -31.86 13.92 -9.05
N CYS A 371 -30.64 13.39 -9.14
CA CYS A 371 -29.44 13.88 -8.46
C CYS A 371 -28.51 14.66 -9.40
N THR A 372 -28.11 15.86 -9.01
CA THR A 372 -27.15 16.72 -9.74
C THR A 372 -25.91 16.97 -8.88
N VAL A 373 -24.71 16.95 -9.49
CA VAL A 373 -23.47 17.30 -8.80
C VAL A 373 -23.45 18.81 -8.50
N THR A 374 -23.28 19.18 -7.24
CA THR A 374 -23.15 20.58 -6.80
C THR A 374 -21.69 20.98 -6.53
N GLY A 375 -20.78 20.02 -6.38
CA GLY A 375 -19.34 20.29 -6.33
C GLY A 375 -18.50 19.04 -6.10
N THR A 376 -17.22 19.13 -6.46
CA THR A 376 -16.22 18.07 -6.25
C THR A 376 -15.00 18.66 -5.54
N GLN A 377 -14.47 17.96 -4.54
CA GLN A 377 -13.30 18.34 -3.77
C GLN A 377 -12.28 17.20 -3.75
N CYS A 378 -11.04 17.48 -4.15
CA CYS A 378 -9.97 16.50 -4.04
C CYS A 378 -9.47 16.41 -2.59
N GLN A 379 -9.53 15.21 -2.00
CA GLN A 379 -9.02 14.94 -0.64
C GLN A 379 -7.58 14.44 -0.67
N THR A 380 -7.22 13.65 -1.68
CA THR A 380 -5.85 13.17 -1.89
C THR A 380 -5.52 13.18 -3.37
N GLY A 381 -4.36 13.72 -3.73
CA GLY A 381 -3.88 13.76 -5.10
C GLY A 381 -2.37 13.90 -5.18
N THR A 382 -1.84 13.54 -6.35
CA THR A 382 -0.42 13.52 -6.66
C THR A 382 -0.19 14.38 -7.91
N GLY A 383 0.46 15.53 -7.74
CA GLY A 383 0.61 16.53 -8.80
C GLY A 383 -0.75 17.07 -9.26
N ALA A 384 -1.06 16.96 -10.55
CA ALA A 384 -2.34 17.38 -11.14
C ALA A 384 -3.45 16.30 -11.06
N TYR A 385 -3.16 15.12 -10.53
CA TYR A 385 -4.06 13.97 -10.54
C TYR A 385 -4.72 13.78 -9.18
N CYS A 386 -6.05 13.90 -9.12
CA CYS A 386 -6.78 13.56 -7.90
C CYS A 386 -6.91 12.04 -7.76
N GLU A 387 -6.30 11.46 -6.74
CA GLU A 387 -6.46 10.03 -6.43
C GLU A 387 -7.83 9.76 -5.81
N HIS A 388 -8.25 10.60 -4.87
CA HIS A 388 -9.47 10.44 -4.09
C HIS A 388 -10.25 11.76 -3.99
N GLU A 389 -11.51 11.75 -4.43
CA GLU A 389 -12.39 12.91 -4.38
C GLU A 389 -13.67 12.65 -3.59
N VAL A 390 -14.13 13.70 -2.92
CA VAL A 390 -15.46 13.83 -2.33
C VAL A 390 -16.34 14.58 -3.35
N VAL A 391 -17.50 14.01 -3.66
CA VAL A 391 -18.49 14.60 -4.57
C VAL A 391 -19.77 14.90 -3.80
N ASN A 392 -20.22 16.14 -3.90
CA ASN A 392 -21.49 16.60 -3.34
C ASN A 392 -22.57 16.58 -4.43
N TYR A 393 -23.73 16.03 -4.06
CA TYR A 393 -24.94 15.97 -4.87
C TYR A 393 -26.07 16.70 -4.17
N GLU A 394 -26.99 17.22 -4.96
CA GLU A 394 -28.30 17.67 -4.54
C GLU A 394 -29.36 16.90 -5.33
N CYS A 395 -30.27 16.23 -4.62
CA CYS A 395 -31.21 15.26 -5.17
C CYS A 395 -32.65 15.72 -4.92
N GLN A 396 -33.44 15.83 -5.99
CA GLN A 396 -34.84 16.21 -5.90
C GLN A 396 -35.69 15.05 -5.35
N ARG A 397 -36.38 15.25 -4.23
CA ARG A 397 -37.53 14.43 -3.83
C ARG A 397 -38.82 15.21 -4.02
N ASN A 398 -39.86 14.53 -4.49
CA ASN A 398 -41.19 15.10 -4.67
C ASN A 398 -42.15 14.49 -3.66
N PHE A 399 -42.66 15.32 -2.73
CA PHE A 399 -43.78 14.94 -1.87
C PHE A 399 -45.08 15.33 -2.58
N SER A 400 -45.88 14.34 -2.97
CA SER A 400 -47.22 14.54 -3.56
C SER A 400 -48.30 14.18 -2.54
N SER A 401 -49.32 15.03 -2.43
CA SER A 401 -50.51 14.80 -1.60
C SER A 401 -51.76 15.02 -2.44
N THR A 402 -52.82 14.27 -2.15
CA THR A 402 -54.15 14.44 -2.74
C THR A 402 -55.11 15.16 -1.78
N GLY A 403 -55.94 16.03 -2.35
CA GLY A 403 -56.84 16.89 -1.60
C GLY A 403 -57.78 17.70 -2.51
N LEU A 404 -58.44 18.70 -1.94
CA LEU A 404 -59.35 19.60 -2.64
C LEU A 404 -58.72 20.98 -2.81
N ILE A 405 -58.64 21.48 -4.04
CA ILE A 405 -58.27 22.86 -4.33
C ILE A 405 -59.57 23.68 -4.38
N CYS A 406 -59.82 24.44 -3.32
CA CYS A 406 -61.02 25.27 -3.14
C CYS A 406 -60.65 26.75 -3.27
N GLY A 407 -61.07 27.39 -4.36
CA GLY A 407 -60.84 28.83 -4.58
C GLY A 407 -59.38 29.27 -4.65
N GLY A 408 -58.44 28.33 -4.88
CA GLY A 408 -56.99 28.55 -4.84
C GLY A 408 -56.29 28.05 -3.58
N THR A 409 -57.04 27.76 -2.51
CA THR A 409 -56.51 27.16 -1.27
C THR A 409 -56.58 25.64 -1.34
N TYR A 410 -55.50 24.95 -0.96
CA TYR A 410 -55.45 23.49 -0.95
C TYR A 410 -55.80 22.91 0.43
N PHE A 411 -56.72 21.93 0.44
CA PHE A 411 -57.19 21.21 1.62
C PHE A 411 -56.76 19.74 1.53
N CYS A 412 -55.79 19.36 2.35
CA CYS A 412 -55.21 18.01 2.39
C CYS A 412 -56.25 16.94 2.81
N GLN A 413 -56.38 15.87 2.03
CA GLN A 413 -57.18 14.68 2.39
C GLN A 413 -56.33 13.46 2.74
N SER A 414 -55.10 13.38 2.23
CA SER A 414 -54.22 12.20 2.40
C SER A 414 -53.65 11.99 3.82
N GLY A 415 -53.74 13.00 4.70
CA GLY A 415 -53.18 13.00 6.05
C GLY A 415 -51.65 13.21 6.13
N ASN A 416 -50.92 13.18 5.01
CA ASN A 416 -49.46 13.22 4.96
C ASN A 416 -48.94 14.63 4.62
N CYS A 417 -49.32 15.63 5.41
CA CYS A 417 -49.18 17.06 5.06
C CYS A 417 -48.46 17.87 6.15
N SER A 418 -47.54 18.74 5.73
CA SER A 418 -46.86 19.72 6.61
C SER A 418 -47.74 20.94 6.88
N ASP A 419 -47.39 21.69 7.94
CA ASP A 419 -48.05 22.93 8.37
C ASP A 419 -48.03 24.06 7.31
N THR A 420 -47.28 23.90 6.22
CA THR A 420 -47.22 24.85 5.09
C THR A 420 -47.44 24.15 3.75
N ASP A 421 -48.61 24.44 3.16
CA ASP A 421 -48.97 24.16 1.76
C ASP A 421 -49.15 22.68 1.37
N GLY A 422 -49.44 21.80 2.34
CA GLY A 422 -50.22 20.58 2.06
C GLY A 422 -49.50 19.42 1.36
N ALA A 423 -48.17 19.45 1.30
CA ALA A 423 -47.33 18.27 1.07
C ALA A 423 -46.42 18.04 2.30
N GLY A 424 -45.84 16.84 2.42
CA GLY A 424 -45.18 16.34 3.64
C GLY A 424 -44.02 17.17 4.21
N ASP A 425 -43.67 16.87 5.46
CA ASP A 425 -42.66 17.56 6.27
C ASP A 425 -41.35 16.74 6.44
N SER A 426 -40.25 17.43 6.77
CA SER A 426 -38.94 16.87 7.13
C SER A 426 -38.61 16.93 8.63
N GLY A 427 -39.42 17.61 9.45
CA GLY A 427 -39.20 17.78 10.89
C GLY A 427 -39.30 16.50 11.72
N PHE A 428 -40.17 15.54 11.32
CA PHE A 428 -40.23 14.23 11.97
C PHE A 428 -38.91 13.46 11.83
N ASP A 429 -38.33 13.46 10.62
CA ASP A 429 -37.04 12.81 10.36
C ASP A 429 -35.96 13.41 11.29
N THR A 430 -35.86 14.75 11.37
CA THR A 430 -34.93 15.47 12.26
C THR A 430 -35.10 15.10 13.73
N ALA A 431 -36.33 14.97 14.21
CA ALA A 431 -36.59 14.49 15.58
C ALA A 431 -36.11 13.04 15.77
N VAL A 432 -36.33 12.16 14.79
CA VAL A 432 -35.90 10.76 14.83
C VAL A 432 -34.38 10.60 14.76
N ALA A 433 -33.64 11.41 13.98
CA ALA A 433 -32.17 11.40 14.00
C ALA A 433 -31.60 11.86 15.35
N LYS A 434 -32.12 12.95 15.92
CA LYS A 434 -31.72 13.41 17.26
C LYS A 434 -31.94 12.32 18.32
N LEU A 435 -33.08 11.62 18.23
CA LEU A 435 -33.46 10.54 19.15
C LEU A 435 -32.61 9.27 18.97
N ALA A 436 -32.35 8.86 17.73
CA ALA A 436 -31.46 7.75 17.41
C ALA A 436 -30.00 8.06 17.78
N GLY A 437 -29.58 9.33 17.66
CA GLY A 437 -28.26 9.81 18.04
C GLY A 437 -28.07 9.71 19.55
N LEU A 438 -29.07 10.15 20.32
CA LEU A 438 -29.10 9.96 21.78
C LEU A 438 -29.09 8.48 22.18
N ALA A 439 -29.86 7.63 21.49
CA ALA A 439 -29.89 6.19 21.76
C ALA A 439 -28.56 5.48 21.45
N SER A 440 -27.88 5.87 20.36
CA SER A 440 -26.55 5.37 20.00
C SER A 440 -25.50 5.86 21.00
N ALA A 441 -25.48 7.16 21.31
CA ALA A 441 -24.59 7.72 22.32
C ALA A 441 -24.75 7.03 23.69
N ALA A 442 -25.99 6.70 24.08
CA ALA A 442 -26.30 5.98 25.30
C ALA A 442 -25.87 4.50 25.30
N ALA A 443 -25.61 3.89 24.14
CA ALA A 443 -25.02 2.55 24.07
C ALA A 443 -23.54 2.57 24.46
N ASP A 444 -22.81 3.62 24.06
CA ASP A 444 -21.37 3.79 24.28
C ASP A 444 -20.99 4.06 25.76
N VAL A 445 -21.96 4.46 26.59
CA VAL A 445 -21.75 4.85 28.01
C VAL A 445 -21.65 3.63 28.96
N LYS A 446 -21.88 2.40 28.47
CA LYS A 446 -22.03 1.23 29.34
C LYS A 446 -20.80 0.87 30.16
N ASP A 447 -19.60 1.07 29.61
CA ASP A 447 -18.37 0.47 30.14
C ASP A 447 -17.34 1.47 30.74
N ASP A 448 -17.51 2.80 30.56
CA ASP A 448 -16.64 3.82 31.17
C ASP A 448 -17.46 4.94 31.84
N GLN A 449 -17.40 4.98 33.18
CA GLN A 449 -18.12 5.92 34.03
C GLN A 449 -17.46 7.31 34.16
N ILE A 450 -16.20 7.48 33.72
CA ILE A 450 -15.37 8.66 34.03
C ILE A 450 -15.05 9.49 32.78
N ASN A 451 -14.87 8.85 31.62
CA ASN A 451 -14.49 9.54 30.37
C ASN A 451 -15.46 9.28 29.21
N VAL A 452 -16.77 9.38 29.49
CA VAL A 452 -17.87 9.15 28.52
C VAL A 452 -17.65 9.86 27.18
N LYS A 453 -17.59 9.07 26.09
CA LYS A 453 -17.40 9.53 24.71
C LYS A 453 -18.31 8.78 23.74
N ALA A 454 -19.24 9.49 23.13
CA ALA A 454 -20.18 8.95 22.16
C ALA A 454 -19.56 8.85 20.75
N PHE A 455 -20.09 7.93 19.93
CA PHE A 455 -19.75 7.73 18.52
C PHE A 455 -18.26 7.39 18.27
N THR A 456 -17.59 6.72 19.20
CA THR A 456 -16.17 6.36 19.07
C THR A 456 -15.93 5.45 17.86
N GLY A 457 -14.88 5.71 17.07
CA GLY A 457 -14.52 4.92 15.91
C GLY A 457 -13.19 4.17 16.04
N LYS A 458 -13.04 3.07 15.32
CA LYS A 458 -11.78 2.32 15.17
C LYS A 458 -10.96 2.89 14.01
N ALA A 459 -9.66 3.11 14.21
CA ALA A 459 -8.75 3.36 13.11
C ALA A 459 -8.47 2.06 12.35
N MET A 460 -8.66 2.06 11.02
CA MET A 460 -8.39 0.92 10.14
C MET A 460 -7.62 1.38 8.90
N SER A 461 -6.92 0.47 8.23
CA SER A 461 -6.10 0.80 7.07
C SER A 461 -6.07 -0.32 6.03
N CYS A 462 -6.00 0.06 4.76
CA CYS A 462 -5.79 -0.85 3.64
C CYS A 462 -4.46 -0.54 2.95
N ARG A 463 -3.77 -1.58 2.47
CA ARG A 463 -2.54 -1.42 1.68
C ARG A 463 -2.89 -1.00 0.24
N LYS A 464 -2.22 0.03 -0.28
CA LYS A 464 -2.17 0.29 -1.73
C LYS A 464 -1.36 -0.82 -2.42
N ALA A 465 -1.43 -0.88 -3.75
CA ALA A 465 -0.61 -1.81 -4.53
C ALA A 465 0.88 -1.67 -4.19
N PHE A 466 1.55 -2.80 -4.07
CA PHE A 466 2.99 -2.94 -3.84
C PHE A 466 3.46 -4.16 -4.63
N ALA A 467 4.65 -4.15 -5.23
CA ALA A 467 4.93 -5.05 -6.35
C ALA A 467 4.94 -6.55 -5.93
N GLY A 468 3.85 -7.25 -6.28
CA GLY A 468 3.53 -8.63 -5.88
C GLY A 468 2.22 -8.80 -5.08
N PHE A 469 1.59 -7.71 -4.66
CA PHE A 469 0.42 -7.69 -3.77
C PHE A 469 -0.72 -6.82 -4.35
N SER A 470 -1.96 -7.24 -4.10
CA SER A 470 -3.16 -6.58 -4.62
C SER A 470 -3.48 -5.26 -3.90
N ASN A 471 -4.14 -4.34 -4.62
CA ASN A 471 -4.62 -3.08 -4.05
C ASN A 471 -5.89 -3.31 -3.20
N CYS A 472 -5.71 -3.52 -1.90
CA CYS A 472 -6.79 -3.81 -0.96
C CYS A 472 -7.62 -2.56 -0.57
N CYS A 473 -7.36 -1.39 -1.17
CA CYS A 473 -8.13 -0.16 -0.92
C CYS A 473 -9.29 0.10 -1.88
N LYS A 474 -9.30 -0.56 -3.05
CA LYS A 474 -10.20 -0.29 -4.19
C LYS A 474 -11.68 -0.34 -3.77
N ASP A 475 -12.47 0.68 -4.10
CA ASP A 475 -13.89 0.75 -3.66
C ASP A 475 -14.82 -0.26 -4.37
N SER A 476 -14.41 -0.82 -5.51
CA SER A 476 -15.31 -1.51 -6.42
C SER A 476 -15.61 -2.95 -6.01
N GLY A 477 -16.87 -3.25 -5.71
CA GLY A 477 -17.51 -4.56 -5.91
C GLY A 477 -16.74 -5.80 -5.44
N TRP A 478 -16.89 -6.16 -4.17
CA TRP A 478 -16.28 -7.30 -3.47
C TRP A 478 -16.73 -8.71 -3.95
N GLY A 479 -17.00 -8.89 -5.25
CA GLY A 479 -17.67 -10.07 -5.79
C GLY A 479 -17.05 -10.75 -7.02
N GLN A 480 -16.12 -10.13 -7.77
CA GLN A 480 -15.55 -10.71 -9.02
C GLN A 480 -14.06 -10.45 -9.27
N ASP A 481 -13.40 -9.53 -8.56
CA ASP A 481 -12.01 -9.15 -8.84
C ASP A 481 -10.99 -10.25 -8.45
N ALA A 482 -10.33 -10.83 -9.46
CA ALA A 482 -9.23 -11.77 -9.27
C ALA A 482 -8.03 -11.10 -8.60
N GLY A 483 -7.73 -11.49 -7.36
CA GLY A 483 -6.61 -10.97 -6.55
C GLY A 483 -6.94 -10.72 -5.08
N LEU A 484 -8.22 -10.58 -4.72
CA LEU A 484 -8.65 -10.27 -3.34
C LEU A 484 -8.23 -11.32 -2.27
N SER A 485 -7.77 -12.51 -2.69
CA SER A 485 -7.20 -13.53 -1.79
C SER A 485 -5.86 -13.13 -1.13
N ALA A 486 -5.24 -12.01 -1.52
CA ALA A 486 -4.04 -11.46 -0.87
C ALA A 486 -4.34 -10.41 0.23
N CYS A 487 -5.60 -9.99 0.37
CA CYS A 487 -6.04 -9.05 1.40
C CYS A 487 -6.35 -9.77 2.72
N ASN A 488 -6.11 -9.12 3.86
CA ASN A 488 -6.41 -9.70 5.17
C ASN A 488 -7.83 -9.36 5.66
N ASP A 489 -8.26 -9.97 6.77
CA ASP A 489 -9.63 -9.83 7.29
C ASP A 489 -9.97 -8.39 7.73
N ASP A 490 -9.02 -7.62 8.30
CA ASP A 490 -9.24 -6.20 8.64
C ASP A 490 -9.40 -5.35 7.36
N GLU A 491 -8.64 -5.64 6.28
CA GLU A 491 -8.78 -4.97 4.99
C GLU A 491 -10.12 -5.28 4.32
N LEU A 492 -10.56 -6.54 4.37
CA LEU A 492 -11.85 -6.96 3.83
C LEU A 492 -13.03 -6.42 4.65
N ALA A 493 -12.88 -6.33 5.98
CA ALA A 493 -13.84 -5.68 6.87
C ALA A 493 -13.93 -4.16 6.61
N LEU A 494 -12.80 -3.49 6.35
CA LEU A 494 -12.78 -2.09 5.89
C LEU A 494 -13.48 -1.94 4.53
N GLY A 495 -13.32 -2.89 3.60
CA GLY A 495 -14.09 -2.95 2.35
C GLY A 495 -15.60 -3.01 2.59
N LYS A 496 -16.07 -3.88 3.50
CA LYS A 496 -17.49 -3.92 3.91
C LYS A 496 -17.94 -2.63 4.60
N ALA A 497 -17.09 -1.99 5.39
CA ALA A 497 -17.41 -0.72 6.05
C ALA A 497 -17.55 0.44 5.04
N LYS A 498 -16.66 0.54 4.05
CA LYS A 498 -16.77 1.50 2.94
C LYS A 498 -18.08 1.30 2.17
N ALA A 499 -18.45 0.05 1.86
CA ALA A 499 -19.72 -0.28 1.21
C ALA A 499 -20.97 0.09 2.05
N LYS A 500 -20.87 0.06 3.39
CA LYS A 500 -21.93 0.53 4.32
C LYS A 500 -21.97 2.06 4.49
N LYS A 501 -21.05 2.83 3.88
CA LYS A 501 -20.86 4.27 4.11
C LYS A 501 -20.66 4.64 5.61
N ILE A 502 -19.91 3.83 6.36
CA ILE A 502 -19.62 4.08 7.80
C ILE A 502 -18.15 4.45 8.07
N THR A 503 -17.45 4.93 7.04
CA THR A 503 -16.02 5.25 7.04
C THR A 503 -15.77 6.72 6.71
N VAL A 504 -14.69 7.28 7.23
CA VAL A 504 -14.15 8.60 6.84
C VAL A 504 -12.68 8.43 6.49
N SER A 505 -12.23 8.95 5.34
CA SER A 505 -10.81 8.92 4.98
C SER A 505 -9.99 9.91 5.84
N VAL A 506 -8.83 9.47 6.32
CA VAL A 506 -7.93 10.24 7.21
C VAL A 506 -6.62 10.62 6.52
N GLY A 507 -6.21 9.87 5.49
CA GLY A 507 -5.00 10.12 4.72
C GLY A 507 -4.16 8.86 4.56
N GLU A 508 -2.85 9.02 4.38
CA GLU A 508 -1.91 7.91 4.12
C GLU A 508 -0.80 7.82 5.17
N ARG A 509 -0.30 6.60 5.36
CA ARG A 509 0.85 6.24 6.19
C ARG A 509 1.86 5.47 5.34
N CYS A 510 3.15 5.64 5.63
CA CYS A 510 4.16 4.71 5.12
C CYS A 510 4.20 3.45 6.00
N ASP A 511 4.03 2.28 5.39
CA ASP A 511 4.09 0.99 6.09
C ASP A 511 5.41 0.25 5.82
N HIS A 512 6.12 0.57 4.72
CA HIS A 512 7.46 0.05 4.44
C HIS A 512 8.35 1.07 3.74
N GLU A 513 9.56 1.23 4.24
CA GLU A 513 10.57 2.20 3.78
C GLU A 513 11.86 1.47 3.39
N VAL A 514 12.49 1.88 2.29
CA VAL A 514 13.75 1.34 1.79
C VAL A 514 14.67 2.50 1.41
N LEU A 515 15.91 2.49 1.92
CA LEU A 515 16.92 3.53 1.67
C LEU A 515 16.44 4.98 1.90
N GLY A 516 15.65 5.21 2.95
CA GLY A 516 15.09 6.53 3.28
C GLY A 516 13.86 6.94 2.46
N GLN A 517 13.30 6.03 1.65
CA GLN A 517 12.19 6.31 0.74
C GLN A 517 11.03 5.34 0.96
N CYS A 518 9.81 5.87 1.01
CA CYS A 518 8.62 5.06 1.22
C CYS A 518 8.26 4.26 -0.03
N VAL A 519 8.27 2.93 0.07
CA VAL A 519 7.93 2.02 -1.03
C VAL A 519 6.53 1.41 -0.90
N GLN A 520 6.01 1.27 0.32
CA GLN A 520 4.63 0.82 0.56
C GLN A 520 3.86 1.82 1.42
N LYS A 521 2.71 2.25 0.91
CA LYS A 521 1.75 3.10 1.64
C LYS A 521 0.45 2.36 1.94
N SER A 522 -0.16 2.70 3.06
CA SER A 522 -1.55 2.34 3.38
C SER A 522 -2.44 3.58 3.49
N LYS A 523 -3.67 3.48 2.99
CA LYS A 523 -4.71 4.52 3.14
C LYS A 523 -5.51 4.20 4.41
N VAL A 524 -5.68 5.19 5.25
CA VAL A 524 -6.15 5.07 6.64
C VAL A 524 -7.51 5.75 6.78
N TYR A 525 -8.41 5.12 7.55
CA TYR A 525 -9.79 5.52 7.72
C TYR A 525 -10.19 5.43 9.20
N CYS A 526 -11.12 6.27 9.62
CA CYS A 526 -11.91 6.04 10.82
C CYS A 526 -13.18 5.28 10.44
N VAL A 527 -13.47 4.20 11.17
CA VAL A 527 -14.65 3.35 10.97
C VAL A 527 -15.54 3.46 12.20
N PHE A 528 -16.83 3.72 11.99
CA PHE A 528 -17.82 3.95 13.04
C PHE A 528 -18.95 2.91 12.97
N ASP A 529 -19.64 2.64 14.07
CA ASP A 529 -20.62 1.54 14.13
C ASP A 529 -21.91 1.76 13.30
N GLY A 530 -22.14 2.98 12.80
CA GLY A 530 -23.26 3.30 11.92
C GLY A 530 -23.11 4.63 11.20
N LYS A 531 -23.92 4.84 10.16
CA LYS A 531 -23.96 6.10 9.39
C LYS A 531 -24.18 7.32 10.27
N LEU A 532 -25.03 7.19 11.28
CA LEU A 532 -25.34 8.28 12.22
C LEU A 532 -24.11 8.71 13.03
N ALA A 533 -23.32 7.75 13.51
CA ALA A 533 -22.05 8.01 14.18
C ALA A 533 -21.06 8.70 13.24
N ARG A 534 -20.89 8.21 11.99
CA ARG A 534 -20.09 8.89 10.95
C ARG A 534 -20.55 10.34 10.75
N ILE A 535 -21.84 10.55 10.52
CA ILE A 535 -22.43 11.87 10.20
C ILE A 535 -22.19 12.89 11.30
N ILE A 536 -22.37 12.51 12.58
CA ILE A 536 -22.14 13.41 13.72
C ILE A 536 -20.64 13.66 13.94
N GLN A 537 -19.80 12.64 13.70
CA GLN A 537 -18.34 12.78 13.76
C GLN A 537 -17.78 13.71 12.67
N GLU A 538 -18.34 13.66 11.46
CA GLU A 538 -17.98 14.57 10.37
C GLU A 538 -18.60 15.96 10.58
N GLN A 539 -19.92 16.08 10.41
CA GLN A 539 -20.60 17.37 10.33
C GLN A 539 -20.68 18.09 11.69
N GLY A 540 -20.63 17.36 12.80
CA GLY A 540 -20.52 17.92 14.14
C GLY A 540 -19.06 18.14 14.53
N ARG A 541 -18.32 17.06 14.81
CA ARG A 541 -16.98 17.17 15.41
C ARG A 541 -15.91 17.77 14.47
N ARG A 542 -15.84 17.37 13.20
CA ARG A 542 -14.89 17.97 12.24
C ARG A 542 -15.36 19.36 11.82
N ASP A 543 -16.59 19.48 11.33
CA ASP A 543 -17.01 20.66 10.57
C ASP A 543 -17.58 21.81 11.43
N GLN A 544 -18.23 21.53 12.57
CA GLN A 544 -18.69 22.58 13.50
C GLN A 544 -17.68 22.83 14.64
N LEU A 545 -17.13 21.78 15.27
CA LEU A 545 -16.20 21.92 16.40
C LEU A 545 -14.73 22.09 15.98
N GLY A 546 -14.39 21.93 14.69
CA GLY A 546 -13.02 22.06 14.18
C GLY A 546 -12.07 20.91 14.58
N VAL A 547 -12.56 19.83 15.19
CA VAL A 547 -11.74 18.73 15.70
C VAL A 547 -11.60 17.64 14.63
N GLY A 548 -10.54 17.74 13.81
CA GLY A 548 -10.26 16.80 12.73
C GLY A 548 -9.87 15.38 13.14
N PHE A 549 -9.72 14.50 12.15
CA PHE A 549 -9.40 13.07 12.34
C PHE A 549 -7.90 12.75 12.41
N GLY A 550 -7.02 13.75 12.56
CA GLY A 550 -5.57 13.54 12.61
C GLY A 550 -4.95 13.35 11.22
N SER A 551 -4.02 12.40 11.09
CA SER A 551 -3.36 12.03 9.82
C SER A 551 -3.24 10.52 9.70
N GLY A 552 -2.86 9.99 8.52
CA GLY A 552 -2.72 8.53 8.35
C GLY A 552 -1.69 7.91 9.31
N SER A 553 -0.61 8.63 9.63
CA SER A 553 0.37 8.19 10.64
C SER A 553 -0.08 8.39 12.10
N SER A 554 -1.10 9.22 12.35
CA SER A 554 -1.64 9.49 13.69
C SER A 554 -3.15 9.77 13.63
N PRO A 555 -3.98 8.73 13.44
CA PRO A 555 -5.43 8.88 13.27
C PRO A 555 -6.13 9.11 14.62
N ASN A 556 -7.05 10.08 14.65
CA ASN A 556 -7.83 10.47 15.81
C ASN A 556 -9.33 10.18 15.60
N CYS A 557 -9.68 8.90 15.70
CA CYS A 557 -11.06 8.40 15.57
C CYS A 557 -11.85 8.45 16.90
N GLY A 558 -11.30 9.10 17.94
CA GLY A 558 -11.91 9.13 19.28
C GLY A 558 -13.27 9.84 19.32
N GLY A 559 -14.18 9.29 20.13
CA GLY A 559 -15.54 9.79 20.31
C GLY A 559 -15.66 11.20 20.90
N ILE A 560 -16.88 11.72 20.83
CA ILE A 560 -17.29 13.06 21.22
C ILE A 560 -17.63 13.05 22.72
N THR A 561 -16.96 13.90 23.50
CA THR A 561 -17.28 14.07 24.94
C THR A 561 -18.60 14.81 25.12
N VAL A 562 -19.26 14.64 26.28
CA VAL A 562 -20.57 15.30 26.55
C VAL A 562 -20.55 16.83 26.32
N PRO A 563 -19.54 17.61 26.76
CA PRO A 563 -19.50 19.05 26.49
C PRO A 563 -19.31 19.39 24.99
N GLN A 564 -18.58 18.56 24.24
CA GLN A 564 -18.47 18.72 22.79
C GLN A 564 -19.80 18.42 22.11
N LEU A 565 -20.52 17.38 22.56
CA LEU A 565 -21.82 16.99 22.01
C LEU A 565 -22.88 18.08 22.23
N GLN A 566 -22.82 18.79 23.36
CA GLN A 566 -23.65 19.96 23.66
C GLN A 566 -23.31 21.20 22.81
N GLY A 567 -22.10 21.26 22.24
CA GLY A 567 -21.66 22.33 21.33
C GLY A 567 -22.04 22.11 19.86
N ILE A 568 -22.69 21.00 19.52
CA ILE A 568 -23.09 20.67 18.15
C ILE A 568 -24.53 21.15 17.90
N ASP A 569 -24.70 21.98 16.88
CA ASP A 569 -26.00 22.36 16.32
C ASP A 569 -26.50 21.24 15.40
N PHE A 570 -27.38 20.40 15.94
CA PHE A 570 -27.98 19.27 15.24
C PHE A 570 -28.94 19.70 14.11
N ASP A 571 -29.45 20.93 14.12
CA ASP A 571 -30.31 21.44 13.05
C ASP A 571 -29.52 21.90 11.81
N ARG A 572 -28.18 21.92 11.92
CA ARG A 572 -27.25 22.09 10.79
C ARG A 572 -26.66 20.79 10.27
N ILE A 573 -26.96 19.64 10.89
CA ILE A 573 -26.48 18.34 10.43
C ILE A 573 -27.47 17.72 9.45
N ASN A 574 -26.97 17.39 8.26
CA ASN A 574 -27.69 16.66 7.24
C ASN A 574 -27.62 15.15 7.51
N PHE A 575 -28.78 14.56 7.83
CA PHE A 575 -28.97 13.15 8.13
C PHE A 575 -29.58 12.33 6.98
N ALA A 576 -29.71 12.86 5.75
CA ALA A 576 -30.41 12.21 4.64
C ALA A 576 -29.92 10.76 4.34
N ASP A 577 -28.60 10.53 4.38
CA ASP A 577 -28.00 9.21 4.20
C ASP A 577 -28.34 8.22 5.34
N PHE A 578 -28.66 8.70 6.55
CA PHE A 578 -29.16 7.87 7.65
C PHE A 578 -30.65 7.54 7.49
N TYR A 579 -31.48 8.50 7.04
CA TYR A 579 -32.92 8.26 6.83
C TYR A 579 -33.20 7.27 5.70
N GLU A 580 -32.41 7.28 4.63
CA GLU A 580 -32.49 6.32 3.52
C GLU A 580 -32.43 4.87 4.07
N ASP A 581 -31.42 4.57 4.89
CA ASP A 581 -31.28 3.26 5.53
C ASP A 581 -32.37 2.98 6.57
N LEU A 582 -32.74 3.98 7.39
CA LEU A 582 -33.73 3.81 8.44
C LEU A 582 -35.12 3.47 7.86
N MET A 583 -35.56 4.22 6.85
CA MET A 583 -36.83 4.00 6.16
C MET A 583 -36.84 2.69 5.37
N ALA A 584 -35.73 2.32 4.71
CA ALA A 584 -35.63 1.06 3.99
C ALA A 584 -35.69 -0.18 4.90
N ASN A 585 -35.31 -0.05 6.19
CA ASN A 585 -35.29 -1.16 7.14
C ASN A 585 -36.44 -1.12 8.17
N GLN A 586 -37.16 -0.01 8.33
CA GLN A 586 -38.29 0.06 9.26
C GLN A 586 -39.54 -0.68 8.74
N LYS A 587 -39.93 -1.72 9.46
CA LYS A 587 -41.37 -2.06 9.57
C LYS A 587 -42.01 -1.04 10.50
N VAL A 588 -42.58 0.02 9.92
CA VAL A 588 -43.34 1.06 10.65
C VAL A 588 -44.34 0.37 11.59
N PRO A 589 -44.36 0.69 12.90
CA PRO A 589 -45.31 0.08 13.84
C PRO A 589 -46.75 0.27 13.35
N ASN A 590 -47.59 -0.76 13.52
CA ASN A 590 -48.97 -0.76 13.07
C ASN A 590 -49.67 0.54 13.50
N SER A 591 -50.05 1.37 12.53
CA SER A 591 -50.39 2.79 12.74
C SER A 591 -51.55 2.98 13.73
N SER A 592 -52.43 1.98 13.82
CA SER A 592 -53.47 1.88 14.86
C SER A 592 -52.95 2.11 16.28
N VAL A 593 -51.76 1.60 16.64
CA VAL A 593 -51.18 1.74 17.99
C VAL A 593 -50.73 3.17 18.26
N MET A 594 -50.03 3.80 17.31
CA MET A 594 -49.57 5.19 17.46
C MET A 594 -50.76 6.17 17.43
N VAL A 595 -51.71 5.95 16.52
CA VAL A 595 -52.96 6.74 16.47
C VAL A 595 -53.78 6.58 17.75
N GLN A 596 -53.83 5.39 18.35
CA GLN A 596 -54.52 5.19 19.63
C GLN A 596 -53.78 5.92 20.77
N GLN A 597 -52.46 5.81 20.87
CA GLN A 597 -51.67 6.54 21.87
C GLN A 597 -51.82 8.07 21.76
N VAL A 598 -51.92 8.61 20.54
CA VAL A 598 -52.20 10.04 20.30
C VAL A 598 -53.62 10.40 20.74
N LYS A 599 -54.62 9.60 20.37
CA LYS A 599 -56.03 9.78 20.81
C LYS A 599 -56.17 9.73 22.33
N ASP A 600 -55.50 8.80 23.00
CA ASP A 600 -55.54 8.64 24.45
C ASP A 600 -54.86 9.83 25.16
N ARG A 601 -53.76 10.36 24.62
CA ARG A 601 -53.10 11.59 25.11
C ARG A 601 -53.98 12.82 24.97
N ILE A 602 -54.60 13.02 23.80
CA ILE A 602 -55.54 14.12 23.56
C ILE A 602 -56.75 14.00 24.51
N ALA A 603 -57.31 12.80 24.66
CA ALA A 603 -58.41 12.54 25.59
C ALA A 603 -58.04 12.80 27.06
N ALA A 604 -56.79 12.54 27.46
CA ALA A 604 -56.30 12.88 28.80
C ALA A 604 -56.19 14.40 29.01
N GLN A 605 -55.64 15.16 28.05
CA GLN A 605 -55.56 16.63 28.14
C GLN A 605 -56.93 17.31 28.11
N VAL A 606 -57.86 16.80 27.28
CA VAL A 606 -59.26 17.29 27.24
C VAL A 606 -59.97 17.02 28.58
N LYS A 607 -59.71 15.88 29.23
CA LYS A 607 -60.25 15.60 30.58
C LYS A 607 -59.65 16.50 31.66
N GLN A 608 -58.37 16.87 31.57
CA GLN A 608 -57.76 17.82 32.51
C GLN A 608 -58.31 19.25 32.33
N THR A 609 -58.56 19.69 31.09
CA THR A 609 -59.12 21.04 30.81
C THR A 609 -60.63 21.14 30.96
N GLY A 610 -61.37 20.02 30.90
CA GLY A 610 -62.81 19.96 31.18
C GLY A 610 -63.20 19.91 32.67
N GLY A 611 -62.21 19.99 33.59
CA GLY A 611 -62.42 19.84 35.03
C GLY A 611 -62.96 21.08 35.76
N THR A 612 -62.96 22.25 35.12
CA THR A 612 -63.47 23.52 35.69
C THR A 612 -64.81 23.89 35.07
N LYS A 613 -65.88 23.72 35.86
CA LYS A 613 -67.17 24.40 35.71
C LYS A 613 -67.27 25.54 36.73
#